data_AF-A0A916NPA1-F1
#
_entry.id   AF-A0A916NPA1-F1
#
_cell.length_a   1.000
_cell.length_b   1.000
_cell.length_c   1.000
_cell.angle_alpha   90.00
_cell.angle_beta   90.00
_cell.angle_gamma   90.00
#
_symmetry.space_group_name_H-M   'P 1'
#
loop_
_entity.id
_entity.type
_entity.pdbx_description
1 polymer ?
#
loop_
_entity_poly.entity_id
_entity_poly.type
_entity_poly.pdbx_seq_one_letter_code
_entity_poly.pdbx_strand_id
1 'polypeptide(L)'
;MKATTLGEFILEKQEDFPGSSGDLSRILSSIRLAAKIVNQQINKAGLAKHILGAAGSENIQGEEQQKLDVYADEQFIKALRARGVVCGIASEENDDYVAFDGTIPTAKYVVMIDPLDGSSNIDVNVSIGTIFSVYKRVTPVGTPVQLEDFLQEGNKQVAAGYVVYGSSTMLVYTTGNGVNGFTYDPGIGVFFLSHPDMRIPDDGRIYSINEGNLKACPENIKNYVAYCQESDKATKRPYSGRYIGSLVADFHRNLIKGGIYIYPSTAKAPNGKLRLLYECNPFAFIAEQAGGKATDGEQRIMDIQPTELHQRVPFIVGSKNMVDKLLTF
;
A
#
# COMPACT_ATOMS: atom_id res chain seq x y z
N MET A 1 23.26 14.17 -13.11
CA MET A 1 22.46 12.95 -12.86
C MET A 1 21.61 12.72 -14.11
N LYS A 2 21.65 11.53 -14.73
CA LYS A 2 20.79 11.24 -15.89
C LYS A 2 19.35 11.19 -15.38
N ALA A 3 18.45 11.98 -15.96
CA ALA A 3 17.04 11.97 -15.58
C ALA A 3 16.38 10.72 -16.17
N THR A 4 16.34 9.62 -15.41
CA THR A 4 15.73 8.36 -15.84
C THR A 4 14.24 8.37 -15.51
N THR A 5 13.40 8.19 -16.52
CA THR A 5 11.95 8.06 -16.35
C THR A 5 11.57 6.68 -15.81
N LEU A 6 10.39 6.56 -15.19
CA LEU A 6 9.85 5.26 -14.79
C LEU A 6 9.75 4.28 -15.97
N GLY A 7 9.45 4.76 -17.18
CA GLY A 7 9.38 3.92 -18.37
C GLY A 7 10.75 3.36 -18.76
N GLU A 8 11.78 4.20 -18.81
CA GLU A 8 13.16 3.78 -19.09
C GLU A 8 13.66 2.81 -18.01
N PHE A 9 13.41 3.11 -16.73
CA PHE A 9 13.82 2.25 -15.63
C PHE A 9 13.20 0.85 -15.74
N ILE A 10 11.90 0.76 -16.03
CA ILE A 10 11.22 -0.54 -16.19
C ILE A 10 11.82 -1.33 -17.37
N LEU A 11 12.16 -0.66 -18.48
CA LEU A 11 12.78 -1.32 -19.63
C LEU A 11 14.20 -1.81 -19.29
N GLU A 12 15.00 -0.99 -18.60
CA GLU A 12 16.34 -1.35 -18.12
C GLU A 12 16.29 -2.52 -17.13
N LYS A 13 15.21 -2.65 -16.36
CA LYS A 13 15.01 -3.65 -15.30
C LYS A 13 14.11 -4.82 -15.72
N GLN A 14 13.86 -4.97 -17.01
CA GLN A 14 12.94 -6.00 -17.52
C GLN A 14 13.43 -7.43 -17.25
N GLU A 15 14.75 -7.65 -17.18
CA GLU A 15 15.36 -8.95 -16.85
C GLU A 15 15.22 -9.33 -15.37
N ASP A 16 15.06 -8.34 -14.47
CA ASP A 16 14.86 -8.55 -13.04
C ASP A 16 13.47 -9.17 -12.74
N PHE A 17 12.64 -9.42 -13.76
CA PHE A 17 11.30 -9.98 -13.60
C PHE A 17 11.19 -11.40 -14.20
N PRO A 18 10.85 -12.43 -13.38
CA PRO A 18 10.70 -13.80 -13.85
C PRO A 18 9.56 -13.97 -14.88
N GLY A 19 9.93 -14.28 -16.13
CA GLY A 19 8.99 -14.50 -17.24
C GLY A 19 8.71 -13.26 -18.09
N SER A 20 9.73 -12.43 -18.34
CA SER A 20 9.70 -11.10 -18.95
C SER A 20 9.05 -11.00 -20.35
N SER A 21 7.72 -11.01 -20.41
CA SER A 21 6.89 -10.72 -21.60
C SER A 21 6.59 -9.22 -21.79
N GLY A 22 7.07 -8.35 -20.89
CA GLY A 22 6.70 -6.92 -20.85
C GLY A 22 5.35 -6.65 -20.18
N ASP A 23 4.71 -7.68 -19.60
CA ASP A 23 3.39 -7.55 -18.96
C ASP A 23 3.42 -6.63 -17.74
N LEU A 24 4.45 -6.72 -16.90
CA LEU A 24 4.60 -5.84 -15.73
C LEU A 24 4.70 -4.37 -16.15
N SER A 25 5.42 -4.08 -17.24
CA SER A 25 5.52 -2.72 -17.79
C SER A 25 4.16 -2.16 -18.19
N ARG A 26 3.26 -3.02 -18.69
CA ARG A 26 1.88 -2.65 -19.00
C ARG A 26 1.06 -2.40 -17.74
N ILE A 27 1.18 -3.24 -16.70
CA ILE A 27 0.51 -3.06 -15.40
C ILE A 27 0.93 -1.73 -14.75
N LEU A 28 2.24 -1.50 -14.58
CA LEU A 28 2.76 -0.26 -13.99
C LEU A 28 2.40 0.97 -14.83
N SER A 29 2.31 0.83 -16.16
CA SER A 29 1.83 1.91 -17.03
C SER A 29 0.34 2.24 -16.80
N SER A 30 -0.51 1.26 -16.51
CA SER A 30 -1.90 1.47 -16.11
C SER A 30 -2.00 2.20 -14.77
N ILE A 31 -1.26 1.70 -13.77
CA ILE A 31 -1.24 2.29 -12.43
C ILE A 31 -0.77 3.74 -12.52
N ARG A 32 0.32 4.01 -13.24
CA ARG A 32 0.83 5.36 -13.47
C ARG A 32 -0.22 6.27 -14.13
N LEU A 33 -0.96 5.77 -15.11
CA LEU A 33 -1.98 6.55 -15.81
C LEU A 33 -3.14 6.91 -14.86
N ALA A 34 -3.71 5.93 -14.18
CA ALA A 34 -4.79 6.14 -13.23
C ALA A 34 -4.35 7.07 -12.07
N ALA A 35 -3.16 6.86 -11.52
CA ALA A 35 -2.58 7.72 -10.49
C ALA A 35 -2.45 9.18 -10.94
N LYS A 36 -2.09 9.45 -12.20
CA LYS A 36 -2.05 10.83 -12.74
C LYS A 36 -3.44 11.45 -12.80
N ILE A 37 -4.44 10.68 -13.22
CA ILE A 37 -5.84 11.13 -13.31
C ILE A 37 -6.39 11.45 -11.92
N VAL A 38 -6.19 10.53 -10.97
CA VAL A 38 -6.59 10.70 -9.56
C VAL A 38 -5.86 11.89 -8.93
N ASN A 39 -4.55 12.01 -9.10
CA ASN A 39 -3.75 13.14 -8.62
C ASN A 39 -4.26 14.48 -9.16
N GLN A 40 -4.73 14.54 -10.40
CA GLN A 40 -5.29 15.77 -10.97
C GLN A 40 -6.56 16.21 -10.24
N GLN A 41 -7.39 15.25 -9.80
CA GLN A 41 -8.60 15.53 -9.02
C GLN A 41 -8.25 15.93 -7.59
N ILE A 42 -7.35 15.19 -6.92
CA ILE A 42 -6.89 15.49 -5.55
C ILE A 42 -6.35 16.92 -5.45
N ASN A 43 -5.48 17.35 -6.38
CA ASN A 43 -4.92 18.70 -6.39
C ASN A 43 -5.94 19.82 -6.62
N LYS A 44 -7.18 19.47 -6.97
CA LYS A 44 -8.29 20.40 -7.21
C LYS A 44 -9.51 20.09 -6.33
N ALA A 45 -9.35 19.23 -5.31
CA ALA A 45 -10.41 18.78 -4.42
C ALA A 45 -11.30 19.92 -3.94
N GLY A 46 -10.72 20.97 -3.34
CA GLY A 46 -11.46 22.13 -2.83
C GLY A 46 -12.18 22.98 -3.90
N LEU A 47 -11.86 22.81 -5.18
CA LEU A 47 -12.51 23.51 -6.31
C LEU A 47 -13.60 22.66 -6.98
N ALA A 48 -13.52 21.34 -6.83
CA ALA A 48 -14.38 20.39 -7.48
C ALA A 48 -15.46 19.88 -6.51
N LYS A 49 -16.57 20.61 -6.40
CA LYS A 49 -17.72 20.24 -5.54
C LYS A 49 -18.32 18.85 -5.81
N HIS A 50 -18.00 18.24 -6.94
CA HIS A 50 -18.51 16.94 -7.35
C HIS A 50 -17.64 15.75 -6.88
N ILE A 51 -16.44 16.00 -6.33
CA ILE A 51 -15.53 14.93 -5.86
C ILE A 51 -15.33 14.91 -4.35
N LEU A 52 -15.82 15.93 -3.62
CA LEU A 52 -15.74 15.99 -2.16
C LEU A 52 -17.05 15.58 -1.48
N GLY A 53 -16.90 15.05 -0.27
CA GLY A 53 -17.96 14.56 0.60
C GLY A 53 -18.45 13.15 0.25
N ALA A 54 -19.36 12.67 1.10
CA ALA A 54 -19.93 11.34 1.01
C ALA A 54 -20.60 11.07 -0.35
N ALA A 55 -20.37 9.87 -0.87
CA ALA A 55 -21.05 9.33 -2.05
C ALA A 55 -22.51 8.95 -1.75
N GLY A 56 -22.87 8.81 -0.47
CA GLY A 56 -24.20 8.37 -0.03
C GLY A 56 -24.37 6.85 -0.01
N SER A 57 -23.28 6.11 -0.14
CA SER A 57 -23.17 4.65 0.02
C SER A 57 -22.24 4.31 1.20
N GLU A 58 -22.51 3.19 1.85
CA GLU A 58 -21.56 2.52 2.74
C GLU A 58 -20.92 1.36 1.96
N ASN A 59 -19.62 1.15 2.13
CA ASN A 59 -18.96 -0.04 1.59
C ASN A 59 -19.27 -1.28 2.47
N ILE A 60 -18.91 -2.49 2.03
CA ILE A 60 -19.10 -3.75 2.80
C ILE A 60 -18.45 -3.74 4.19
N GLN A 61 -17.62 -2.74 4.44
CA GLN A 61 -16.82 -2.58 5.63
C GLN A 61 -17.46 -1.62 6.65
N GLY A 62 -18.64 -1.09 6.32
CA GLY A 62 -19.42 -0.15 7.12
C GLY A 62 -18.78 1.24 7.20
N GLU A 63 -17.93 1.59 6.24
CA GLU A 63 -17.31 2.92 6.15
C GLU A 63 -18.07 3.78 5.13
N GLU A 64 -18.29 5.06 5.45
CA GLU A 64 -18.97 6.01 4.55
C GLU A 64 -18.05 6.35 3.38
N GLN A 65 -18.43 5.89 2.19
CA GLN A 65 -17.63 6.03 0.99
C GLN A 65 -17.60 7.48 0.53
N GLN A 66 -16.42 8.03 0.22
CA GLN A 66 -16.30 9.36 -0.35
C GLN A 66 -16.43 9.30 -1.88
N LYS A 67 -16.89 10.38 -2.51
CA LYS A 67 -17.00 10.42 -3.98
C LYS A 67 -15.66 10.22 -4.69
N LEU A 68 -14.58 10.65 -4.07
CA LEU A 68 -13.24 10.48 -4.61
C LEU A 68 -12.77 9.02 -4.56
N ASP A 69 -13.23 8.24 -3.58
CA ASP A 69 -12.97 6.81 -3.47
C ASP A 69 -13.56 6.07 -4.67
N VAL A 70 -14.87 6.26 -4.92
CA VAL A 70 -15.58 5.71 -6.10
C VAL A 70 -14.89 6.13 -7.39
N TYR A 71 -14.52 7.40 -7.51
CA TYR A 71 -13.84 7.91 -8.70
C TYR A 71 -12.49 7.21 -8.91
N ALA A 72 -11.69 7.08 -7.86
CA ALA A 72 -10.38 6.44 -7.93
C ALA A 72 -10.52 4.96 -8.32
N ASP A 73 -11.43 4.22 -7.68
CA ASP A 73 -11.71 2.82 -8.00
C ASP A 73 -12.04 2.63 -9.48
N GLU A 74 -12.98 3.43 -10.01
CA GLU A 74 -13.34 3.38 -11.42
C GLU A 74 -12.15 3.66 -12.35
N GLN A 75 -11.31 4.64 -12.03
CA GLN A 75 -10.15 4.96 -12.87
C GLN A 75 -9.13 3.83 -12.90
N PHE A 76 -8.85 3.20 -11.76
CA PHE A 76 -7.92 2.08 -11.69
C PHE A 76 -8.47 0.84 -12.41
N ILE A 77 -9.74 0.49 -12.19
CA ILE A 77 -10.40 -0.62 -12.89
C ILE A 77 -10.35 -0.41 -14.41
N LYS A 78 -10.75 0.78 -14.89
CA LYS A 78 -10.72 1.13 -16.32
C LYS A 78 -9.31 1.03 -16.89
N ALA A 79 -8.31 1.59 -16.20
CA ALA A 79 -6.93 1.58 -16.67
C ALA A 79 -6.31 0.18 -16.71
N LEU A 80 -6.57 -0.66 -15.71
CA LEU A 80 -6.04 -2.03 -15.64
C LEU A 80 -6.70 -2.94 -16.68
N ARG A 81 -8.03 -2.83 -16.84
CA ARG A 81 -8.78 -3.57 -17.88
C ARG A 81 -8.27 -3.27 -19.28
N ALA A 82 -7.96 -2.00 -19.57
CA ALA A 82 -7.58 -1.55 -20.92
C ALA A 82 -6.23 -2.11 -21.44
N ARG A 83 -5.35 -2.64 -20.58
CA ARG A 83 -4.03 -3.17 -21.01
C ARG A 83 -4.02 -4.66 -21.26
N GLY A 84 -5.08 -5.37 -20.89
CA GLY A 84 -5.31 -6.78 -21.23
C GLY A 84 -4.26 -7.78 -20.73
N VAL A 85 -3.47 -7.40 -19.71
CA VAL A 85 -2.55 -8.31 -19.01
C VAL A 85 -3.09 -8.73 -17.65
N VAL A 86 -4.09 -8.00 -17.14
CA VAL A 86 -4.80 -8.28 -15.90
C VAL A 86 -6.11 -8.98 -16.23
N CYS A 87 -6.41 -10.09 -15.56
CA CYS A 87 -7.64 -10.87 -15.74
C CYS A 87 -8.71 -10.61 -14.67
N GLY A 88 -8.35 -9.94 -13.57
CA GLY A 88 -9.31 -9.46 -12.59
C GLY A 88 -8.66 -8.57 -11.53
N ILE A 89 -9.50 -7.91 -10.76
CA ILE A 89 -9.09 -6.98 -9.69
C ILE A 89 -9.95 -7.20 -8.44
N ALA A 90 -9.34 -7.17 -7.27
CA ALA A 90 -10.07 -7.02 -6.01
C ALA A 90 -9.74 -5.64 -5.42
N SER A 91 -10.76 -4.89 -5.05
CA SER A 91 -10.63 -3.52 -4.54
C SER A 91 -11.20 -3.43 -3.14
N GLU A 92 -10.63 -2.54 -2.33
CA GLU A 92 -11.20 -2.15 -1.03
C GLU A 92 -12.67 -1.71 -1.16
N GLU A 93 -12.99 -1.05 -2.28
CA GLU A 93 -14.26 -0.37 -2.55
C GLU A 93 -15.36 -1.28 -3.13
N ASN A 94 -15.05 -2.54 -3.44
CA ASN A 94 -15.97 -3.49 -4.07
C ASN A 94 -16.19 -4.72 -3.20
N ASP A 95 -17.45 -5.16 -3.05
CA ASP A 95 -17.84 -6.31 -2.22
C ASP A 95 -17.23 -7.65 -2.67
N ASP A 96 -16.96 -7.79 -3.97
CA ASP A 96 -16.36 -8.98 -4.57
C ASP A 96 -15.34 -8.57 -5.64
N TYR A 97 -14.51 -9.52 -6.08
CA TYR A 97 -13.57 -9.27 -7.17
C TYR A 97 -14.29 -9.01 -8.49
N VAL A 98 -13.70 -8.16 -9.32
CA VAL A 98 -14.18 -7.85 -10.67
C VAL A 98 -13.36 -8.64 -11.67
N ALA A 99 -13.96 -9.67 -12.26
CA ALA A 99 -13.39 -10.37 -13.41
C ALA A 99 -13.38 -9.49 -14.67
N PHE A 100 -12.31 -9.55 -15.46
CA PHE A 100 -12.20 -8.84 -16.74
C PHE A 100 -12.50 -9.76 -17.94
N ASP A 101 -13.39 -10.74 -17.74
CA ASP A 101 -13.73 -11.79 -18.70
C ASP A 101 -13.90 -11.25 -20.13
N GLY A 102 -13.35 -11.99 -21.09
CA GLY A 102 -13.48 -11.69 -22.52
C GLY A 102 -12.53 -10.64 -23.09
N THR A 103 -11.67 -10.00 -22.30
CA THR A 103 -10.74 -8.98 -22.84
C THR A 103 -9.47 -9.56 -23.45
N ILE A 104 -8.76 -10.51 -22.81
CA ILE A 104 -7.57 -11.17 -23.38
C ILE A 104 -7.41 -12.61 -22.81
N PRO A 105 -7.50 -13.67 -23.64
CA PRO A 105 -7.32 -15.08 -23.19
C PRO A 105 -5.95 -15.38 -22.57
N THR A 106 -4.95 -14.52 -22.82
CA THR A 106 -3.57 -14.70 -22.34
C THR A 106 -3.26 -13.90 -21.08
N ALA A 107 -4.22 -13.21 -20.46
CA ALA A 107 -4.01 -12.45 -19.24
C ALA A 107 -3.67 -13.38 -18.06
N LYS A 108 -2.63 -13.04 -17.31
CA LYS A 108 -2.00 -13.93 -16.30
C LYS A 108 -1.95 -13.32 -14.90
N TYR A 109 -2.38 -12.08 -14.74
CA TYR A 109 -2.20 -11.33 -13.50
C TYR A 109 -3.53 -10.92 -12.91
N VAL A 110 -3.60 -10.94 -11.58
CA VAL A 110 -4.64 -10.27 -10.82
C VAL A 110 -4.03 -9.15 -9.99
N VAL A 111 -4.83 -8.14 -9.68
CA VAL A 111 -4.39 -6.98 -8.91
C VAL A 111 -5.30 -6.81 -7.70
N MET A 112 -4.70 -6.57 -6.54
CA MET A 112 -5.41 -6.11 -5.35
C MET A 112 -5.07 -4.66 -5.13
N ILE A 113 -6.07 -3.83 -4.86
CA ILE A 113 -5.90 -2.38 -4.80
C ILE A 113 -6.67 -1.76 -3.64
N ASP A 114 -6.02 -0.84 -2.95
CA ASP A 114 -6.70 0.22 -2.22
C ASP A 114 -6.60 1.47 -3.09
N PRO A 115 -7.69 1.89 -3.76
CA PRO A 115 -7.65 2.98 -4.71
C PRO A 115 -7.33 4.31 -4.02
N LEU A 116 -7.72 4.48 -2.75
CA LEU A 116 -7.56 5.71 -2.00
C LEU A 116 -7.38 5.50 -0.47
N ASP A 117 -6.16 5.14 -0.05
CA ASP A 117 -5.79 5.06 1.37
C ASP A 117 -5.86 6.42 2.06
N GLY A 118 -6.43 6.42 3.26
CA GLY A 118 -6.56 7.61 4.09
C GLY A 118 -7.72 8.50 3.66
N SER A 119 -8.79 7.94 3.09
CA SER A 119 -9.99 8.69 2.64
C SER A 119 -10.54 9.69 3.67
N SER A 120 -10.45 9.39 4.97
CA SER A 120 -10.82 10.32 6.06
C SER A 120 -10.05 11.66 6.05
N ASN A 121 -8.94 11.72 5.32
CA ASN A 121 -8.05 12.88 5.22
C ASN A 121 -8.27 13.75 3.98
N ILE A 122 -9.17 13.34 3.06
CA ILE A 122 -9.44 14.04 1.80
C ILE A 122 -9.88 15.49 2.05
N ASP A 123 -10.89 15.67 2.91
CA ASP A 123 -11.52 16.99 3.15
C ASP A 123 -10.62 17.97 3.92
N VAL A 124 -9.56 17.46 4.56
CA VAL A 124 -8.64 18.25 5.40
C VAL A 124 -7.28 18.47 4.75
N ASN A 125 -7.13 18.11 3.46
CA ASN A 125 -5.93 18.35 2.66
C ASN A 125 -4.65 17.75 3.28
N VAL A 126 -4.80 16.59 3.92
CA VAL A 126 -3.69 15.78 4.44
C VAL A 126 -3.29 14.75 3.37
N SER A 127 -2.07 14.22 3.45
CA SER A 127 -1.57 13.24 2.48
C SER A 127 -2.40 11.95 2.51
N ILE A 128 -2.72 11.47 1.31
CA ILE A 128 -3.44 10.22 1.03
C ILE A 128 -2.66 9.41 0.00
N GLY A 129 -3.12 8.23 -0.37
CA GLY A 129 -2.39 7.40 -1.34
C GLY A 129 -3.22 6.38 -2.08
N THR A 130 -2.58 5.63 -2.96
CA THR A 130 -3.13 4.42 -3.58
C THR A 130 -2.17 3.28 -3.26
N ILE A 131 -2.66 2.09 -2.94
CA ILE A 131 -1.84 0.91 -2.67
C ILE A 131 -2.19 -0.16 -3.69
N PHE A 132 -1.21 -0.90 -4.19
CA PHE A 132 -1.46 -1.99 -5.12
C PHE A 132 -0.55 -3.18 -4.87
N SER A 133 -1.09 -4.35 -5.16
CA SER A 133 -0.43 -5.64 -5.09
C SER A 133 -0.75 -6.45 -6.34
N VAL A 134 0.26 -7.12 -6.91
CA VAL A 134 0.15 -7.84 -8.19
C VAL A 134 0.55 -9.29 -7.98
N TYR A 135 -0.32 -10.20 -8.41
CA TYR A 135 -0.09 -11.65 -8.36
C TYR A 135 -0.22 -12.26 -9.73
N LYS A 136 0.42 -13.41 -9.93
CA LYS A 136 0.07 -14.31 -11.03
C LYS A 136 -1.16 -15.11 -10.61
N ARG A 137 -2.11 -15.29 -11.52
CA ARG A 137 -3.27 -16.17 -11.29
C ARG A 137 -2.81 -17.61 -11.06
N VAL A 138 -3.56 -18.36 -10.25
CA VAL A 138 -3.33 -19.80 -9.98
C VAL A 138 -4.22 -20.67 -10.86
N THR A 139 -5.41 -20.18 -11.22
CA THR A 139 -6.30 -20.83 -12.17
C THR A 139 -5.67 -20.86 -13.57
N PRO A 140 -5.99 -21.86 -14.42
CA PRO A 140 -5.41 -21.97 -15.75
C PRO A 140 -5.64 -20.73 -16.63
N VAL A 141 -4.60 -20.30 -17.34
CA VAL A 141 -4.73 -19.19 -18.32
C VAL A 141 -5.77 -19.54 -19.37
N GLY A 142 -6.67 -18.60 -19.67
CA GLY A 142 -7.78 -18.79 -20.61
C GLY A 142 -9.10 -19.18 -19.96
N THR A 143 -9.12 -19.53 -18.66
CA THR A 143 -10.37 -19.67 -17.90
C THR A 143 -10.75 -18.36 -17.22
N PRO A 144 -12.01 -18.18 -16.78
CA PRO A 144 -12.38 -17.11 -15.85
C PRO A 144 -11.53 -17.19 -14.58
N VAL A 145 -11.23 -16.03 -13.97
CA VAL A 145 -10.62 -15.99 -12.64
C VAL A 145 -11.60 -16.51 -11.59
N GLN A 146 -11.08 -17.02 -10.49
CA GLN A 146 -11.84 -17.48 -9.34
C GLN A 146 -11.31 -16.81 -8.07
N LEU A 147 -12.06 -16.91 -6.98
CA LEU A 147 -11.68 -16.33 -5.70
C LEU A 147 -10.28 -16.76 -5.23
N GLU A 148 -9.88 -18.01 -5.50
CA GLU A 148 -8.55 -18.54 -5.19
C GLU A 148 -7.39 -17.79 -5.87
N ASP A 149 -7.64 -17.10 -6.99
CA ASP A 149 -6.64 -16.25 -7.63
C ASP A 149 -6.28 -15.03 -6.76
N PHE A 150 -7.20 -14.58 -5.90
CA PHE A 150 -7.02 -13.42 -5.03
C PHE A 150 -6.63 -13.80 -3.60
N LEU A 151 -6.95 -15.02 -3.15
CA LEU A 151 -6.65 -15.53 -1.81
C LEU A 151 -5.26 -16.21 -1.74
N GLN A 152 -4.22 -15.48 -2.15
CA GLN A 152 -2.84 -15.96 -2.12
C GLN A 152 -2.03 -15.31 -1.00
N GLU A 153 -1.15 -16.08 -0.35
CA GLU A 153 -0.18 -15.57 0.64
C GLU A 153 0.63 -14.39 0.07
N GLY A 154 0.97 -13.41 0.91
CA GLY A 154 1.75 -12.24 0.52
C GLY A 154 3.07 -12.59 -0.19
N ASN A 155 3.71 -13.70 0.17
CA ASN A 155 4.95 -14.18 -0.44
C ASN A 155 4.82 -14.60 -1.92
N LYS A 156 3.61 -14.64 -2.48
CA LYS A 156 3.34 -14.90 -3.92
C LYS A 156 3.24 -13.62 -4.76
N GLN A 157 3.33 -12.44 -4.15
CA GLN A 157 3.35 -11.17 -4.88
C GLN A 157 4.51 -11.13 -5.86
N VAL A 158 4.24 -10.72 -7.10
CA VAL A 158 5.26 -10.51 -8.13
C VAL A 158 5.66 -9.04 -8.27
N ALA A 159 4.79 -8.14 -7.81
CA ALA A 159 5.09 -6.73 -7.63
C ALA A 159 4.13 -6.13 -6.60
N ALA A 160 4.59 -5.10 -5.89
CA ALA A 160 3.75 -4.30 -5.00
C ALA A 160 4.26 -2.87 -4.97
N GLY A 161 3.38 -1.94 -4.65
CA GLY A 161 3.75 -0.54 -4.57
C GLY A 161 2.63 0.32 -4.02
N TYR A 162 2.94 1.61 -3.93
CA TYR A 162 1.98 2.64 -3.58
C TYR A 162 2.28 3.92 -4.33
N VAL A 163 1.28 4.78 -4.41
CA VAL A 163 1.39 6.18 -4.79
C VAL A 163 1.05 7.02 -3.58
N VAL A 164 1.89 7.97 -3.22
CA VAL A 164 1.60 8.96 -2.18
C VAL A 164 1.26 10.29 -2.85
N TYR A 165 0.10 10.83 -2.53
CA TYR A 165 -0.38 12.15 -2.94
C TYR A 165 -0.15 13.13 -1.79
N GLY A 166 1.09 13.61 -1.66
CA GLY A 166 1.50 14.54 -0.61
C GLY A 166 1.83 15.93 -1.16
N SER A 167 2.82 16.59 -0.56
CA SER A 167 3.38 17.84 -1.09
C SER A 167 3.95 17.70 -2.51
N SER A 168 4.35 16.48 -2.88
CA SER A 168 4.56 16.03 -4.24
C SER A 168 3.96 14.64 -4.41
N THR A 169 3.71 14.23 -5.65
CA THR A 169 3.24 12.88 -5.95
C THR A 169 4.43 11.96 -6.17
N MET A 170 4.49 10.85 -5.45
CA MET A 170 5.51 9.83 -5.65
C MET A 170 4.90 8.44 -5.86
N LEU A 171 5.49 7.66 -6.75
CA LEU A 171 5.20 6.24 -6.93
C LEU A 171 6.40 5.45 -6.40
N VAL A 172 6.16 4.52 -5.48
CA VAL A 172 7.18 3.64 -4.91
C VAL A 172 6.76 2.20 -5.15
N TYR A 173 7.65 1.35 -5.67
CA TYR A 173 7.32 -0.05 -5.92
C TYR A 173 8.53 -0.98 -5.79
N THR A 174 8.23 -2.28 -5.72
CA THR A 174 9.18 -3.40 -5.79
C THR A 174 8.64 -4.53 -6.66
N THR A 175 9.56 -5.34 -7.19
CA THR A 175 9.31 -6.60 -7.92
C THR A 175 9.99 -7.79 -7.27
N GLY A 176 10.48 -7.63 -6.04
CA GLY A 176 11.34 -8.63 -5.37
C GLY A 176 12.84 -8.39 -5.51
N ASN A 177 13.24 -7.35 -6.25
CA ASN A 177 14.64 -6.95 -6.47
C ASN A 177 14.90 -5.50 -6.02
N GLY A 178 14.58 -5.21 -4.76
CA GLY A 178 14.76 -3.89 -4.16
C GLY A 178 13.57 -2.94 -4.38
N VAL A 179 13.65 -1.75 -3.78
CA VAL A 179 12.57 -0.76 -3.75
C VAL A 179 13.04 0.53 -4.40
N ASN A 180 12.21 1.10 -5.28
CA ASN A 180 12.56 2.32 -6.01
C ASN A 180 11.41 3.34 -5.97
N GLY A 181 11.76 4.61 -5.75
CA GLY A 181 10.82 5.72 -5.68
C GLY A 181 10.99 6.71 -6.82
N PHE A 182 9.86 7.15 -7.37
CA PHE A 182 9.77 8.03 -8.52
C PHE A 182 8.91 9.24 -8.19
N THR A 183 9.39 10.45 -8.48
CA THR A 183 8.64 11.70 -8.27
C THR A 183 8.00 12.15 -9.57
N TYR A 184 6.73 12.55 -9.49
CA TYR A 184 5.96 13.07 -10.61
C TYR A 184 6.32 14.54 -10.91
N ASP A 185 6.69 14.81 -12.15
CA ASP A 185 6.77 16.17 -12.69
C ASP A 185 5.42 16.53 -13.35
N PRO A 186 4.63 17.45 -12.77
CA PRO A 186 3.35 17.85 -13.35
C PRO A 186 3.48 18.71 -14.61
N GLY A 187 4.63 19.36 -14.85
CA GLY A 187 4.84 20.23 -16.00
C GLY A 187 4.91 19.46 -17.32
N ILE A 188 5.46 18.25 -17.29
CA ILE A 188 5.53 17.34 -18.46
C ILE A 188 4.74 16.05 -18.28
N GLY A 189 4.24 15.79 -17.08
CA GLY A 189 3.41 14.64 -16.77
C GLY A 189 4.18 13.31 -16.73
N VAL A 190 5.41 13.30 -16.20
CA VAL A 190 6.28 12.11 -16.19
C VAL A 190 6.80 11.83 -14.78
N PHE A 191 6.94 10.55 -14.42
CA PHE A 191 7.59 10.12 -13.19
C PHE A 191 9.09 9.89 -13.45
N PHE A 192 9.94 10.50 -12.64
CA PHE A 192 11.40 10.36 -12.70
C PHE A 192 11.92 9.63 -11.47
N LEU A 193 12.91 8.76 -11.66
CA LEU A 193 13.62 8.11 -10.58
C LEU A 193 14.26 9.18 -9.69
N SER A 194 13.80 9.25 -8.45
CA SER A 194 14.29 10.23 -7.46
C SER A 194 14.89 9.55 -6.23
N HIS A 195 14.51 8.30 -5.97
CA HIS A 195 14.98 7.51 -4.83
C HIS A 195 15.33 6.09 -5.29
N PRO A 196 16.51 5.87 -5.88
CA PRO A 196 16.98 4.53 -6.22
C PRO A 196 17.29 3.71 -4.95
N ASP A 197 17.08 2.40 -5.01
CA ASP A 197 17.51 1.43 -3.99
C ASP A 197 17.16 1.83 -2.55
N MET A 198 15.91 2.22 -2.33
CA MET A 198 15.42 2.62 -1.02
C MET A 198 15.61 1.50 0.01
N ARG A 199 16.25 1.84 1.13
CA ARG A 199 16.43 0.98 2.28
C ARG A 199 15.84 1.64 3.51
N ILE A 200 15.10 0.88 4.31
CA ILE A 200 14.67 1.34 5.62
C ILE A 200 15.85 1.22 6.59
N PRO A 201 16.13 2.26 7.39
CA PRO A 201 17.12 2.14 8.45
C PRO A 201 16.79 0.99 9.42
N ASP A 202 17.80 0.23 9.87
CA ASP A 202 17.62 -0.87 10.82
C ASP A 202 16.98 -0.41 12.14
N ASP A 203 17.30 0.82 12.55
CA ASP A 203 16.77 1.52 13.71
C ASP A 203 16.11 2.84 13.32
N GLY A 204 15.18 3.32 14.14
CA GLY A 204 14.54 4.61 13.99
C GLY A 204 14.30 5.28 15.33
N ARG A 205 13.79 6.51 15.28
CA ARG A 205 13.38 7.27 16.48
C ARG A 205 11.94 7.76 16.35
N ILE A 206 11.15 7.12 15.51
CA ILE A 206 9.76 7.48 15.23
C ILE A 206 8.88 6.26 15.53
N TYR A 207 7.83 6.46 16.31
CA TYR A 207 6.77 5.48 16.47
C TYR A 207 5.44 6.09 16.02
N SER A 208 4.63 5.30 15.32
CA SER A 208 3.42 5.74 14.65
C SER A 208 2.26 4.84 15.05
N ILE A 209 1.37 5.38 15.88
CA ILE A 209 0.17 4.71 16.38
C ILE A 209 -0.88 5.76 16.72
N ASN A 210 -2.15 5.42 16.58
CA ASN A 210 -3.25 6.21 17.13
C ASN A 210 -3.33 6.00 18.65
N GLU A 211 -2.63 6.84 19.43
CA GLU A 211 -2.64 6.77 20.90
C GLU A 211 -4.03 7.02 21.52
N GLY A 212 -5.00 7.56 20.76
CA GLY A 212 -6.39 7.67 21.20
C GLY A 212 -7.04 6.31 21.53
N ASN A 213 -6.52 5.23 20.94
CA ASN A 213 -6.98 3.86 21.18
C ASN A 213 -6.12 3.10 22.20
N LEU A 214 -5.07 3.70 22.78
CA LEU A 214 -4.05 2.99 23.56
C LEU A 214 -4.63 2.19 24.74
N LYS A 215 -5.68 2.71 25.39
CA LYS A 215 -6.36 2.00 26.50
C LYS A 215 -7.01 0.68 26.06
N ALA A 216 -7.44 0.60 24.80
CA ALA A 216 -8.09 -0.56 24.20
C ALA A 216 -7.10 -1.51 23.50
N CYS A 217 -5.81 -1.19 23.47
CA CYS A 217 -4.78 -2.03 22.89
C CYS A 217 -4.35 -3.15 23.85
N PRO A 218 -3.73 -4.22 23.32
CA PRO A 218 -3.00 -5.22 24.11
C PRO A 218 -1.90 -4.61 25.00
N GLU A 219 -1.56 -5.32 26.08
CA GLU A 219 -0.64 -4.79 27.10
C GLU A 219 0.80 -4.61 26.57
N ASN A 220 1.27 -5.51 25.71
CA ASN A 220 2.58 -5.37 25.07
C ASN A 220 2.69 -4.07 24.25
N ILE A 221 1.63 -3.67 23.56
CA ILE A 221 1.59 -2.40 22.82
C ILE A 221 1.66 -1.20 23.77
N LYS A 222 0.92 -1.24 24.88
CA LYS A 222 0.99 -0.17 25.90
C LYS A 222 2.39 -0.05 26.48
N ASN A 223 3.00 -1.18 26.82
CA ASN A 223 4.35 -1.23 27.37
C ASN A 223 5.38 -0.73 26.36
N TYR A 224 5.25 -1.08 25.08
CA TYR A 224 6.14 -0.57 24.04
C TYR A 224 5.99 0.94 23.82
N VAL A 225 4.77 1.48 23.85
CA VAL A 225 4.54 2.93 23.75
C VAL A 225 5.11 3.65 24.98
N ALA A 226 4.91 3.13 26.18
CA ALA A 226 5.54 3.66 27.40
C ALA A 226 7.06 3.63 27.29
N TYR A 227 7.64 2.51 26.83
CA TYR A 227 9.05 2.40 26.51
C TYR A 227 9.49 3.50 25.52
N CYS A 228 8.74 3.76 24.45
CA CYS A 228 9.08 4.83 23.50
C CYS A 228 9.10 6.23 24.13
N GLN A 229 8.30 6.47 25.18
CA GLN A 229 8.12 7.76 25.84
C GLN A 229 9.11 8.00 27.01
N GLU A 230 9.77 6.96 27.51
CA GLU A 230 10.79 7.07 28.56
C GLU A 230 12.02 7.89 28.11
N SER A 231 12.67 8.58 29.05
CA SER A 231 13.96 9.23 28.80
C SER A 231 15.11 8.25 29.06
N ASP A 232 15.83 7.89 28.01
CA ASP A 232 17.01 7.04 28.08
C ASP A 232 18.02 7.41 26.99
N LYS A 233 19.17 7.94 27.41
CA LYS A 233 20.24 8.39 26.50
C LYS A 233 20.91 7.21 25.78
N ALA A 234 20.99 6.03 26.40
CA ALA A 234 21.67 4.88 25.81
C ALA A 234 20.95 4.40 24.54
N THR A 235 19.62 4.38 24.58
CA THR A 235 18.76 3.99 23.45
C THR A 235 18.25 5.19 22.65
N LYS A 236 18.76 6.40 22.88
CA LYS A 236 18.32 7.65 22.21
C LYS A 236 16.81 7.93 22.33
N ARG A 237 16.21 7.55 23.46
CA ARG A 237 14.81 7.80 23.82
C ARG A 237 14.66 9.08 24.66
N PRO A 238 13.52 9.78 24.61
CA PRO A 238 12.25 9.35 23.99
C PRO A 238 12.29 9.38 22.45
N TYR A 239 11.50 8.50 21.86
CA TYR A 239 11.20 8.54 20.43
C TYR A 239 10.13 9.60 20.14
N SER A 240 10.09 10.06 18.89
CA SER A 240 9.08 11.01 18.42
C SER A 240 7.81 10.29 17.99
N GLY A 241 6.68 10.61 18.63
CA GLY A 241 5.36 10.21 18.15
C GLY A 241 5.00 10.94 16.86
N ARG A 242 4.67 10.21 15.80
CA ARG A 242 4.16 10.76 14.53
C ARG A 242 3.05 9.88 14.00
N TYR A 243 1.87 10.44 13.79
CA TYR A 243 0.75 9.73 13.21
C TYR A 243 0.00 10.69 12.29
N ILE A 244 0.15 10.51 10.98
CA ILE A 244 -0.52 11.33 9.96
C ILE A 244 -1.98 10.87 9.84
N GLY A 245 -2.24 9.57 10.02
CA GLY A 245 -3.58 9.00 9.87
C GLY A 245 -3.88 8.50 8.46
N SER A 246 -2.86 8.39 7.60
CA SER A 246 -2.87 7.64 6.34
C SER A 246 -1.72 6.64 6.40
N LEU A 247 -2.02 5.36 6.12
CA LEU A 247 -1.03 4.30 6.16
C LEU A 247 0.11 4.59 5.19
N VAL A 248 -0.21 5.00 3.96
CA VAL A 248 0.75 5.36 2.92
C VAL A 248 1.69 6.46 3.39
N ALA A 249 1.15 7.53 3.97
CA ALA A 249 1.96 8.67 4.40
C ALA A 249 2.87 8.34 5.59
N ASP A 250 2.34 7.61 6.59
CA ASP A 250 3.11 7.18 7.75
C ASP A 250 4.20 6.17 7.39
N PHE A 251 3.88 5.18 6.55
CA PHE A 251 4.85 4.23 6.04
C PHE A 251 5.94 4.90 5.21
N HIS A 252 5.58 5.78 4.28
CA HIS A 252 6.55 6.44 3.40
C HIS A 252 7.61 7.23 4.19
N ARG A 253 7.19 7.95 5.24
CA ARG A 253 8.11 8.63 6.15
C ARG A 253 9.03 7.63 6.84
N ASN A 254 8.49 6.55 7.38
CA ASN A 254 9.26 5.56 8.13
C ASN A 254 10.23 4.79 7.23
N LEU A 255 9.87 4.52 5.96
CA LEU A 255 10.76 3.96 4.96
C LEU A 255 12.02 4.82 4.74
N ILE A 256 11.88 6.15 4.73
CA ILE A 256 13.00 7.07 4.48
C ILE A 256 13.78 7.40 5.76
N LYS A 257 13.09 7.60 6.89
CA LYS A 257 13.68 8.11 8.14
C LYS A 257 13.99 7.03 9.16
N GLY A 258 13.51 5.81 8.95
CA GLY A 258 13.43 4.79 9.99
C GLY A 258 12.29 5.09 10.95
N GLY A 259 11.77 4.04 11.56
CA GLY A 259 10.61 4.13 12.46
C GLY A 259 9.75 2.88 12.40
N ILE A 260 8.72 2.86 13.24
CA ILE A 260 7.75 1.77 13.30
C ILE A 260 6.33 2.32 13.17
N TYR A 261 5.52 1.68 12.35
CA TYR A 261 4.08 1.86 12.26
C TYR A 261 3.37 0.70 12.94
N ILE A 262 2.36 1.02 13.76
CA ILE A 262 1.66 0.07 14.62
C ILE A 262 0.17 0.34 14.50
N TYR A 263 -0.55 -0.62 13.94
CA TYR A 263 -2.01 -0.70 13.95
C TYR A 263 -2.43 -2.03 14.59
N PRO A 264 -2.53 -2.09 15.93
CA PRO A 264 -2.77 -3.34 16.63
C PRO A 264 -4.24 -3.74 16.57
N SER A 265 -4.56 -4.92 17.09
CA SER A 265 -5.93 -5.23 17.51
C SER A 265 -6.39 -4.27 18.61
N THR A 266 -7.70 -4.06 18.69
CA THR A 266 -8.34 -3.31 19.79
C THR A 266 -9.60 -4.04 20.22
N ALA A 267 -10.15 -3.67 21.38
CA ALA A 267 -11.43 -4.24 21.86
C ALA A 267 -12.60 -4.11 20.84
N LYS A 268 -12.59 -3.06 20.00
CA LYS A 268 -13.61 -2.84 18.95
C LYS A 268 -13.25 -3.49 17.61
N ALA A 269 -11.98 -3.78 17.38
CA ALA A 269 -11.46 -4.36 16.15
C ALA A 269 -10.45 -5.47 16.53
N PRO A 270 -10.93 -6.64 16.99
CA PRO A 270 -10.07 -7.69 17.54
C PRO A 270 -9.10 -8.27 16.50
N ASN A 271 -9.46 -8.22 15.22
CA ASN A 271 -8.62 -8.65 14.10
C ASN A 271 -7.87 -7.46 13.46
N GLY A 272 -7.72 -6.32 14.15
CA GLY A 272 -7.18 -5.10 13.55
C GLY A 272 -8.17 -4.40 12.59
N LYS A 273 -7.75 -3.26 12.03
CA LYS A 273 -8.56 -2.49 11.06
C LYS A 273 -8.09 -2.68 9.62
N LEU A 274 -6.78 -2.81 9.41
CA LEU A 274 -6.18 -2.86 8.08
C LEU A 274 -6.39 -4.23 7.43
N ARG A 275 -6.51 -4.24 6.09
CA ARG A 275 -6.89 -5.39 5.30
C ARG A 275 -5.65 -6.04 4.72
N LEU A 276 -5.63 -7.37 4.77
CA LEU A 276 -4.47 -8.16 4.45
C LEU A 276 -4.03 -7.99 2.99
N LEU A 277 -4.97 -8.11 2.05
CA LEU A 277 -4.66 -8.24 0.62
C LEU A 277 -4.18 -6.94 -0.05
N TYR A 278 -4.80 -5.80 0.28
CA TYR A 278 -4.56 -4.54 -0.41
C TYR A 278 -3.93 -3.44 0.46
N GLU A 279 -3.79 -3.65 1.78
CA GLU A 279 -3.02 -2.75 2.66
C GLU A 279 -1.77 -3.45 3.23
N CYS A 280 -1.92 -4.53 3.99
CA CYS A 280 -0.82 -5.11 4.76
C CYS A 280 0.23 -5.84 3.89
N ASN A 281 -0.20 -6.73 3.00
CA ASN A 281 0.67 -7.50 2.10
C ASN A 281 1.58 -6.63 1.22
N PRO A 282 1.07 -5.60 0.50
CA PRO A 282 1.93 -4.75 -0.33
C PRO A 282 2.96 -3.97 0.48
N PHE A 283 2.59 -3.43 1.64
CA PHE A 283 3.56 -2.74 2.51
C PHE A 283 4.55 -3.70 3.17
N ALA A 284 4.13 -4.90 3.53
CA ALA A 284 5.03 -5.93 4.04
C ALA A 284 6.09 -6.32 2.99
N PHE A 285 5.67 -6.51 1.73
CA PHE A 285 6.61 -6.82 0.66
C PHE A 285 7.63 -5.70 0.44
N ILE A 286 7.17 -4.45 0.41
CA ILE A 286 8.06 -3.28 0.28
C ILE A 286 9.00 -3.17 1.47
N ALA A 287 8.50 -3.34 2.70
CA ALA A 287 9.31 -3.26 3.91
C ALA A 287 10.44 -4.30 3.88
N GLU A 288 10.14 -5.56 3.60
CA GLU A 288 11.14 -6.63 3.54
C GLU A 288 12.16 -6.39 2.42
N GLN A 289 11.69 -5.96 1.25
CA GLN A 289 12.56 -5.59 0.13
C GLN A 289 13.45 -4.38 0.44
N ALA A 290 13.04 -3.51 1.38
CA ALA A 290 13.83 -2.40 1.88
C ALA A 290 14.75 -2.77 3.07
N GLY A 291 14.69 -4.01 3.58
CA GLY A 291 15.47 -4.46 4.76
C GLY A 291 14.74 -4.35 6.11
N GLY A 292 13.45 -4.00 6.09
CA GLY A 292 12.59 -3.90 7.26
C GLY A 292 11.91 -5.21 7.63
N LYS A 293 10.93 -5.11 8.52
CA LYS A 293 10.11 -6.24 8.99
C LYS A 293 8.63 -5.86 9.08
N ALA A 294 7.76 -6.82 8.79
CA ALA A 294 6.30 -6.70 8.93
C ALA A 294 5.70 -7.96 9.60
N THR A 295 4.85 -7.76 10.60
CA THR A 295 4.21 -8.83 11.39
C THR A 295 2.83 -8.39 11.88
N ASP A 296 1.95 -9.34 12.18
CA ASP A 296 0.70 -9.08 12.93
C ASP A 296 0.92 -9.10 14.46
N GLY A 297 2.15 -9.33 14.91
CA GLY A 297 2.52 -9.50 16.31
C GLY A 297 2.87 -10.96 16.65
N GLU A 298 2.45 -11.91 15.83
CA GLU A 298 2.68 -13.35 16.05
C GLU A 298 3.39 -14.01 14.86
N GLN A 299 2.91 -13.75 13.65
CA GLN A 299 3.40 -14.32 12.40
C GLN A 299 3.84 -13.23 11.41
N ARG A 300 4.62 -13.63 10.41
CA ARG A 300 5.05 -12.76 9.30
C ARG A 300 3.87 -12.50 8.38
N ILE A 301 3.60 -11.23 8.07
CA ILE A 301 2.43 -10.83 7.24
C ILE A 301 2.39 -11.55 5.89
N MET A 302 3.56 -11.68 5.25
CA MET A 302 3.69 -12.30 3.93
C MET A 302 3.38 -13.81 3.92
N ASP A 303 3.31 -14.46 5.08
CA ASP A 303 3.06 -15.90 5.21
C ASP A 303 1.64 -16.23 5.70
N ILE A 304 0.80 -15.20 5.89
CA ILE A 304 -0.61 -15.38 6.25
C ILE A 304 -1.37 -15.84 5.02
N GLN A 305 -1.97 -17.03 5.08
CA GLN A 305 -2.90 -17.53 4.07
C GLN A 305 -4.25 -16.80 4.22
N PRO A 306 -4.68 -15.98 3.23
CA PRO A 306 -5.94 -15.29 3.30
C PRO A 306 -7.12 -16.27 3.20
N THR A 307 -8.18 -16.03 3.96
CA THR A 307 -9.42 -16.83 3.94
C THR A 307 -10.60 -16.10 3.29
N GLU A 308 -10.52 -14.77 3.19
CA GLU A 308 -11.56 -13.90 2.61
C GLU A 308 -10.93 -12.65 1.98
N LEU A 309 -11.63 -12.00 1.04
CA LEU A 309 -11.10 -10.83 0.34
C LEU A 309 -10.79 -9.65 1.27
N HIS A 310 -11.71 -9.40 2.21
CA HIS A 310 -11.65 -8.23 3.10
C HIS A 310 -11.06 -8.57 4.49
N GLN A 311 -10.25 -9.64 4.57
CA GLN A 311 -9.69 -10.11 5.83
C GLN A 311 -8.88 -9.00 6.49
N ARG A 312 -9.21 -8.68 7.74
CA ARG A 312 -8.43 -7.73 8.56
C ARG A 312 -7.37 -8.43 9.37
N VAL A 313 -6.23 -7.76 9.56
CA VAL A 313 -5.14 -8.21 10.44
C VAL A 313 -4.57 -7.03 11.25
N PRO A 314 -4.07 -7.26 12.48
CA PRO A 314 -3.15 -6.33 13.11
C PRO A 314 -1.91 -6.14 12.23
N PHE A 315 -1.28 -4.97 12.28
CA PHE A 315 -0.16 -4.66 11.42
C PHE A 315 0.92 -3.87 12.13
N ILE A 316 2.13 -4.41 12.15
CA ILE A 316 3.32 -3.80 12.71
C ILE A 316 4.39 -3.84 11.63
N VAL A 317 4.86 -2.69 11.19
CA VAL A 317 5.83 -2.62 10.08
C VAL A 317 6.84 -1.49 10.26
N GLY A 318 8.10 -1.73 9.89
CA GLY A 318 9.11 -0.69 9.84
C GLY A 318 10.53 -1.19 10.04
N SER A 319 11.36 -0.35 10.68
CA SER A 319 12.74 -0.63 11.05
C SER A 319 12.83 -1.93 11.83
N LYS A 320 13.64 -2.87 11.33
CA LYS A 320 13.70 -4.25 11.84
C LYS A 320 13.92 -4.31 13.35
N ASN A 321 14.88 -3.55 13.88
CA ASN A 321 15.22 -3.58 15.30
C ASN A 321 14.10 -3.01 16.18
N MET A 322 13.32 -2.05 15.67
CA MET A 322 12.17 -1.50 16.40
C MET A 322 11.01 -2.50 16.46
N VAL A 323 10.74 -3.19 15.33
CA VAL A 323 9.73 -4.25 15.27
C VAL A 323 10.13 -5.39 16.21
N ASP A 324 11.38 -5.86 16.13
CA ASP A 324 11.90 -6.89 17.01
C ASP A 324 11.84 -6.47 18.49
N LYS A 325 12.13 -5.21 18.81
CA LYS A 325 12.02 -4.68 20.17
C LYS A 325 10.59 -4.71 20.68
N LEU A 326 9.60 -4.33 19.86
CA LEU A 326 8.18 -4.40 20.23
C LEU A 326 7.78 -5.83 20.57
N LEU A 327 8.21 -6.83 19.78
CA LEU A 327 7.90 -8.24 19.99
C LEU A 327 8.51 -8.84 21.28
N THR A 328 9.38 -8.10 21.98
CA THR A 328 9.92 -8.53 23.30
C THR A 328 9.03 -8.16 24.49
N PHE A 329 8.00 -7.34 24.27
CA PHE A 329 7.01 -6.95 25.28
C PHE A 329 5.81 -7.89 25.28
#